data_AF-A2GDC9-F1
#
_entry.id   AF-A2GDC9-F1
#
_cell.length_a   1.000
_cell.length_b   1.000
_cell.length_c   1.000
_cell.angle_alpha   90.00
_cell.angle_beta   90.00
_cell.angle_gamma   90.00
#
_symmetry.space_group_name_H-M   'P 1'
#
loop_
_entity.id
_entity.type
_entity.pdbx_description
1 polymer ?
#
loop_
_entity_poly.entity_id
_entity_poly.type
_entity_poly.pdbx_seq_one_letter_code
_entity_poly.pdbx_strand_id
1 'polypeptide(L)'
;MLVDTNAEKWFVIRQLCYANREKDVVGLLNDINPDDPRFMFVSALGIMLLADSQKKNEVQSEFIKSTSMKLFGANRIPDAVTLLTLTGFDKIAVEKLLEINLFNSALPMIRCRVEKQDKYCYVMKIAVKKANDGNYASAAAFFASAGEYHGTLFCLWKLNLITDALVVLEKAEVKEMNSDFASQINNFVALDELVKLIKKYSLF
;
A
#
# COMPACT_ATOMS: atom_id res chain seq x y z
N MET A 1 -34.25 -8.74 28.23
CA MET A 1 -33.34 -9.58 27.44
C MET A 1 -33.39 -9.08 26.01
N LEU A 2 -32.46 -8.22 25.61
CA LEU A 2 -32.29 -7.90 24.20
C LEU A 2 -31.62 -9.13 23.59
N VAL A 3 -32.38 -9.92 22.83
CA VAL A 3 -31.80 -10.91 21.94
C VAL A 3 -30.84 -10.14 21.05
N ASP A 4 -29.55 -10.45 21.13
CA ASP A 4 -28.50 -9.82 20.33
C ASP A 4 -28.89 -10.00 18.86
N THR A 5 -29.48 -8.98 18.25
CA THR A 5 -30.02 -9.00 16.88
C THR A 5 -28.96 -9.35 15.84
N ASN A 6 -27.67 -9.27 16.22
CA ASN A 6 -26.57 -9.76 15.42
C ASN A 6 -26.38 -11.29 15.51
N ALA A 7 -26.71 -11.94 16.63
CA ALA A 7 -26.53 -13.38 16.80
C ALA A 7 -27.39 -14.21 15.83
N GLU A 8 -28.65 -13.82 15.63
CA GLU A 8 -29.52 -14.46 14.63
C GLU A 8 -29.02 -14.22 13.20
N LYS A 9 -28.58 -12.99 12.89
CA LYS A 9 -27.98 -12.67 11.58
C LYS A 9 -26.72 -13.50 11.32
N TRP A 10 -25.87 -13.69 12.32
CA TRP A 10 -24.66 -14.50 12.21
C TRP A 10 -24.97 -15.98 11.98
N PHE A 11 -26.01 -16.51 12.62
CA PHE A 11 -26.49 -17.86 12.37
C PHE A 11 -26.96 -18.00 10.92
N VAL A 12 -27.81 -17.08 10.45
CA VAL A 12 -28.33 -17.09 9.07
C VAL A 12 -27.20 -17.00 8.05
N ILE A 13 -26.25 -16.09 8.24
CA ILE A 13 -25.10 -15.96 7.33
C ILE A 13 -24.32 -17.27 7.26
N ARG A 14 -24.05 -17.91 8.40
CA ARG A 14 -23.35 -19.20 8.42
C ARG A 14 -24.10 -20.27 7.64
N GLN A 15 -25.42 -20.36 7.79
CA GLN A 15 -26.24 -21.29 7.02
C GLN A 15 -26.21 -20.99 5.52
N LEU A 16 -26.25 -19.72 5.14
CA LEU A 16 -26.14 -19.31 3.73
C LEU A 16 -24.76 -19.62 3.15
N CYS A 17 -23.68 -19.49 3.93
CA CYS A 17 -22.35 -19.94 3.53
C CYS A 17 -22.33 -21.46 3.28
N TYR A 18 -22.94 -22.27 4.17
CA TYR A 18 -23.05 -23.72 3.97
C TYR A 18 -23.90 -24.09 2.76
N ALA A 19 -24.90 -23.27 2.44
CA ALA A 19 -25.79 -23.47 1.29
C ALA A 19 -25.24 -22.90 -0.03
N ASN A 20 -23.99 -22.41 -0.07
CA ASN A 20 -23.36 -21.77 -1.23
C ASN A 20 -24.18 -20.60 -1.83
N ARG A 21 -24.91 -19.86 -0.98
CA ARG A 21 -25.75 -18.73 -1.39
C ARG A 21 -24.97 -17.42 -1.33
N GLU A 22 -23.98 -17.28 -2.22
CA GLU A 22 -22.99 -16.20 -2.17
C GLU A 22 -23.61 -14.80 -2.13
N LYS A 23 -24.54 -14.51 -3.05
CA LYS A 23 -25.17 -13.19 -3.19
C LYS A 23 -25.93 -12.76 -1.93
N ASP A 24 -26.55 -13.71 -1.25
CA ASP A 24 -27.32 -13.46 -0.03
C ASP A 24 -26.41 -13.22 1.17
N VAL A 25 -25.27 -13.94 1.24
CA VAL A 25 -24.21 -13.68 2.22
C VAL A 25 -23.66 -12.27 2.05
N VAL A 26 -23.36 -11.85 0.81
CA VAL A 26 -22.89 -10.48 0.50
C VAL A 26 -23.90 -9.44 0.99
N GLY A 27 -25.18 -9.65 0.67
CA GLY A 27 -26.27 -8.76 1.06
C GLY A 27 -26.36 -8.59 2.58
N LEU A 28 -26.36 -9.69 3.34
CA LEU A 28 -26.51 -9.62 4.79
C LEU A 28 -25.27 -9.08 5.49
N LEU A 29 -24.06 -9.42 5.03
CA LEU A 29 -22.83 -8.84 5.58
C LEU A 29 -22.74 -7.34 5.33
N ASN A 30 -23.46 -6.82 4.33
CA ASN A 30 -23.48 -5.38 4.13
C ASN A 30 -24.17 -4.62 5.26
N ASP A 31 -25.09 -5.26 5.96
CA ASP A 31 -25.91 -4.69 7.02
C ASP A 31 -25.35 -4.95 8.43
N ILE A 32 -24.16 -5.56 8.52
CA ILE A 32 -23.50 -5.85 9.78
C ILE A 32 -22.41 -4.83 10.08
N ASN A 33 -22.32 -4.45 11.37
CA ASN A 33 -21.26 -3.60 11.87
C ASN A 33 -19.89 -4.29 11.72
N PRO A 34 -18.95 -3.72 10.92
CA PRO A 34 -17.60 -4.26 10.78
C PRO A 34 -16.80 -4.29 12.09
N ASP A 35 -17.20 -3.55 13.13
CA ASP A 35 -16.58 -3.60 14.46
C ASP A 35 -16.92 -4.87 15.25
N ASP A 36 -17.93 -5.65 14.84
CA ASP A 36 -18.25 -6.90 15.52
C ASP A 36 -17.06 -7.88 15.40
N PRO A 37 -16.55 -8.46 16.51
CA PRO A 37 -15.43 -9.40 16.47
C PRO A 37 -15.68 -10.60 15.55
N ARG A 38 -16.93 -11.00 15.36
CA ARG A 38 -17.35 -12.12 14.51
C ARG A 38 -17.25 -11.79 13.01
N PHE A 39 -17.17 -10.52 12.64
CA PHE A 39 -17.17 -10.07 11.24
C PHE A 39 -16.04 -10.68 10.43
N MET A 40 -14.79 -10.52 10.87
CA MET A 40 -13.64 -11.12 10.19
C MET A 40 -13.79 -12.64 10.06
N PHE A 41 -14.14 -13.33 11.15
CA PHE A 41 -14.26 -14.78 11.17
C PHE A 41 -15.32 -15.29 10.18
N VAL A 42 -16.48 -14.65 10.14
CA VAL A 42 -17.57 -15.05 9.24
C VAL A 42 -17.27 -14.68 7.79
N SER A 43 -16.63 -13.53 7.53
CA SER A 43 -16.13 -13.18 6.20
C SER A 43 -15.09 -14.19 5.70
N ALA A 44 -14.13 -14.57 6.55
CA ALA A 44 -13.12 -15.56 6.23
C ALA A 44 -13.72 -16.95 6.00
N LEU A 45 -14.68 -17.38 6.82
CA LEU A 45 -15.44 -18.62 6.62
C LEU A 45 -16.25 -18.60 5.31
N GLY A 46 -16.93 -17.50 5.01
CA GLY A 46 -17.62 -17.32 3.73
C GLY A 46 -16.63 -17.54 2.59
N ILE A 47 -15.51 -16.84 2.58
CA ILE A 47 -14.47 -17.00 1.56
C ILE A 47 -13.97 -18.45 1.44
N MET A 48 -13.68 -19.13 2.55
CA MET A 48 -13.18 -20.51 2.53
C MET A 48 -14.22 -21.49 1.97
N LEU A 49 -15.51 -21.28 2.25
CA LEU A 49 -16.60 -22.12 1.75
C LEU A 49 -16.89 -21.84 0.26
N LEU A 50 -16.64 -20.62 -0.21
CA LEU A 50 -16.80 -20.24 -1.61
C LEU A 50 -15.57 -20.61 -2.48
N ALA A 51 -14.42 -20.92 -1.86
CA ALA A 51 -13.15 -21.21 -2.52
C ALA A 51 -13.01 -22.65 -3.08
N ASP A 52 -14.12 -23.39 -3.25
CA ASP A 52 -14.10 -24.76 -3.76
C ASP A 52 -13.82 -24.86 -5.29
N SER A 53 -13.48 -23.75 -5.94
CA SER A 53 -13.05 -23.74 -7.34
C SER A 53 -11.68 -23.08 -7.48
N GLN A 54 -10.80 -23.68 -8.29
CA GLN A 54 -9.41 -23.24 -8.49
C GLN A 54 -9.25 -21.81 -9.05
N LYS A 55 -10.34 -21.07 -9.27
CA LYS A 55 -10.36 -19.65 -9.60
C LYS A 55 -11.52 -18.96 -8.88
N LYS A 56 -11.21 -17.87 -8.16
CA LYS A 56 -12.23 -16.98 -7.58
C LYS A 56 -13.12 -16.44 -8.69
N ASN A 57 -14.44 -16.53 -8.53
CA ASN A 57 -15.37 -15.88 -9.45
C ASN A 57 -15.40 -14.35 -9.17
N GLU A 58 -16.03 -13.57 -10.07
CA GLU A 58 -16.09 -12.10 -9.92
C GLU A 58 -16.86 -11.67 -8.66
N VAL A 59 -17.96 -12.35 -8.34
CA VAL A 59 -18.81 -12.06 -7.17
C VAL A 59 -18.02 -12.21 -5.86
N GLN A 60 -17.25 -13.29 -5.73
CA GLN A 60 -16.37 -13.54 -4.60
C GLN A 60 -15.28 -12.47 -4.50
N SER A 61 -14.70 -12.07 -5.64
CA SER A 61 -13.66 -11.04 -5.69
C SER A 61 -14.17 -9.69 -5.23
N GLU A 62 -15.36 -9.28 -5.68
CA GLU A 62 -16.01 -8.04 -5.26
C GLU A 62 -16.41 -8.07 -3.79
N PHE A 63 -16.93 -9.20 -3.32
CA PHE A 63 -17.28 -9.39 -1.92
C PHE A 63 -16.07 -9.24 -0.99
N ILE A 64 -14.95 -9.87 -1.34
CA ILE A 64 -13.70 -9.78 -0.57
C ILE A 64 -13.21 -8.33 -0.53
N LYS A 65 -13.16 -7.65 -1.69
CA LYS A 65 -12.71 -6.26 -1.78
C LYS A 65 -13.61 -5.33 -0.95
N SER A 66 -14.92 -5.41 -1.13
CA SER A 66 -15.88 -4.56 -0.42
C SER A 66 -15.85 -4.78 1.10
N THR A 67 -15.80 -6.03 1.54
CA THR A 67 -15.66 -6.40 2.96
C THR A 67 -14.36 -5.85 3.55
N SER A 68 -13.25 -5.98 2.82
CA SER A 68 -11.95 -5.44 3.25
C SER A 68 -11.99 -3.91 3.36
N MET A 69 -12.65 -3.22 2.43
CA MET A 69 -12.79 -1.75 2.50
C MET A 69 -13.65 -1.32 3.68
N LYS A 70 -14.68 -2.09 4.06
CA LYS A 70 -15.45 -1.85 5.29
C LYS A 70 -14.59 -1.98 6.53
N LEU A 71 -13.73 -3.00 6.59
CA LEU A 71 -12.77 -3.16 7.68
C LEU A 71 -11.76 -1.99 7.74
N PHE A 72 -11.28 -1.49 6.60
CA PHE A 72 -10.47 -0.26 6.56
C PHE A 72 -11.24 0.95 7.10
N GLY A 73 -12.48 1.15 6.66
CA GLY A 73 -13.35 2.25 7.12
C GLY A 73 -13.66 2.18 8.63
N ALA A 74 -13.71 0.98 9.18
CA ALA A 74 -13.86 0.70 10.61
C ALA A 74 -12.54 0.78 11.40
N ASN A 75 -11.45 1.23 10.77
CA ASN A 75 -10.10 1.26 11.36
C ASN A 75 -9.57 -0.13 11.84
N ARG A 76 -10.19 -1.23 11.37
CA ARG A 76 -9.72 -2.61 11.57
C ARG A 76 -8.71 -3.01 10.50
N ILE A 77 -7.65 -2.21 10.39
CA ILE A 77 -6.65 -2.31 9.32
C ILE A 77 -5.96 -3.69 9.28
N PRO A 78 -5.52 -4.28 10.41
CA PRO A 78 -4.88 -5.61 10.38
C PRO A 78 -5.80 -6.70 9.82
N ASP A 79 -7.09 -6.65 10.14
CA ASP A 79 -8.07 -7.62 9.65
C ASP A 79 -8.33 -7.45 8.17
N ALA A 80 -8.45 -6.20 7.70
CA ALA A 80 -8.62 -5.88 6.28
C ALA A 80 -7.44 -6.38 5.43
N VAL A 81 -6.21 -6.11 5.89
CA VAL A 81 -4.98 -6.54 5.21
C VAL A 81 -4.87 -8.07 5.24
N THR A 82 -5.18 -8.71 6.36
CA THR A 82 -5.18 -10.18 6.47
C THR A 82 -6.17 -10.80 5.49
N LEU A 83 -7.38 -10.25 5.39
CA LEU A 83 -8.41 -10.72 4.46
C LEU A 83 -7.95 -10.64 3.00
N LEU A 84 -7.41 -9.50 2.58
CA LEU A 84 -6.90 -9.30 1.21
C LEU A 84 -5.71 -10.21 0.90
N THR A 85 -4.79 -10.39 1.84
CA THR A 85 -3.56 -11.18 1.62
C THR A 85 -3.82 -12.69 1.61
N LEU A 86 -4.73 -13.20 2.44
CA LEU A 86 -5.18 -14.60 2.39
C LEU A 86 -5.89 -14.93 1.08
N THR A 87 -6.46 -13.91 0.44
CA THR A 87 -7.19 -14.03 -0.81
C THR A 87 -6.42 -13.54 -2.03
N GLY A 88 -5.11 -13.30 -1.91
CA GLY A 88 -4.24 -12.97 -3.05
C GLY A 88 -4.49 -11.59 -3.68
N PHE A 89 -5.19 -10.69 -2.99
CA PHE A 89 -5.33 -9.28 -3.38
C PHE A 89 -4.21 -8.42 -2.79
N ASP A 90 -2.96 -8.90 -2.84
CA ASP A 90 -1.81 -8.26 -2.20
C ASP A 90 -1.57 -6.83 -2.73
N LYS A 91 -1.76 -6.58 -4.04
CA LYS A 91 -1.60 -5.24 -4.65
C LYS A 91 -2.57 -4.23 -4.03
N ILE A 92 -3.84 -4.62 -3.87
CA ILE A 92 -4.89 -3.78 -3.26
C ILE A 92 -4.54 -3.47 -1.80
N ALA A 93 -4.08 -4.47 -1.05
CA ALA A 93 -3.69 -4.28 0.34
C ALA A 93 -2.53 -3.30 0.48
N VAL A 94 -1.50 -3.41 -0.37
CA VAL A 94 -0.37 -2.47 -0.41
C VAL A 94 -0.87 -1.07 -0.76
N GLU A 95 -1.66 -0.92 -1.82
CA GLU A 95 -2.18 0.39 -2.25
C GLU A 95 -2.95 1.08 -1.14
N LYS A 96 -3.85 0.37 -0.46
CA LYS A 96 -4.58 0.95 0.67
C LYS A 96 -3.70 1.34 1.84
N LEU A 97 -2.69 0.53 2.19
CA LEU A 97 -1.73 0.90 3.22
C LEU A 97 -0.92 2.14 2.86
N LEU A 98 -0.56 2.31 1.58
CA LEU A 98 0.15 3.49 1.09
C LEU A 98 -0.75 4.74 1.11
N GLU A 99 -2.01 4.63 0.67
CA GLU A 99 -2.99 5.73 0.70
C GLU A 99 -3.15 6.32 2.11
N ILE A 100 -3.16 5.47 3.14
CA ILE A 100 -3.29 5.89 4.55
C ILE A 100 -1.93 6.08 5.26
N ASN A 101 -0.83 6.15 4.51
CA ASN A 101 0.54 6.40 4.98
C ASN A 101 1.10 5.37 6.01
N LEU A 102 0.57 4.15 6.05
CA LEU A 102 1.09 3.07 6.90
C LEU A 102 2.25 2.32 6.22
N PHE A 103 3.32 3.05 5.93
CA PHE A 103 4.48 2.53 5.19
C PHE A 103 5.16 1.34 5.88
N ASN A 104 5.25 1.36 7.22
CA ASN A 104 5.88 0.27 7.98
C ASN A 104 5.15 -1.06 7.79
N SER A 105 3.82 -1.03 7.62
CA SER A 105 3.01 -2.21 7.33
C SER A 105 3.09 -2.60 5.85
N ALA A 106 3.21 -1.63 4.94
CA ALA A 106 3.29 -1.87 3.50
C ALA A 106 4.64 -2.47 3.07
N LEU A 107 5.76 -2.04 3.66
CA LEU A 107 7.11 -2.40 3.22
C LEU A 107 7.40 -3.92 3.21
N PRO A 108 7.07 -4.70 4.26
CA PRO A 108 7.22 -6.15 4.22
C PRO A 108 6.40 -6.79 3.09
N MET A 109 5.22 -6.27 2.80
CA MET A 109 4.36 -6.77 1.73
C MET A 109 4.94 -6.45 0.35
N ILE A 110 5.42 -5.22 0.13
CA ILE A 110 6.10 -4.83 -1.10
C ILE A 110 7.32 -5.73 -1.33
N ARG A 111 8.09 -6.02 -0.27
CA ARG A 111 9.28 -6.86 -0.35
C ARG A 111 8.95 -8.31 -0.71
N CYS A 112 7.94 -8.90 -0.10
CA CYS A 112 7.72 -10.35 -0.12
C CYS A 112 6.58 -10.84 -1.01
N ARG A 113 5.56 -10.01 -1.27
CA ARG A 113 4.30 -10.43 -1.90
C ARG A 113 4.06 -9.81 -3.26
N VAL A 114 4.60 -8.62 -3.49
CA VAL A 114 4.43 -7.91 -4.76
C VAL A 114 5.42 -8.42 -5.81
N GLU A 115 4.96 -8.50 -7.06
CA GLU A 115 5.78 -8.85 -8.22
C GLU A 115 6.92 -7.86 -8.44
N LYS A 116 8.08 -8.34 -8.93
CA LYS A 116 9.29 -7.51 -9.11
C LYS A 116 9.02 -6.21 -9.90
N GLN A 117 8.16 -6.29 -10.91
CA GLN A 117 7.80 -5.17 -11.78
C GLN A 117 7.08 -4.01 -11.07
N ASP A 118 6.27 -4.29 -10.05
CA ASP A 118 5.49 -3.25 -9.35
C ASP A 118 6.26 -2.65 -8.16
N LYS A 119 7.30 -3.33 -7.65
CA LYS A 119 8.06 -2.89 -6.47
C LYS A 119 8.64 -1.49 -6.67
N TYR A 120 9.17 -1.21 -7.85
CA TYR A 120 9.67 0.11 -8.21
C TYR A 120 8.59 1.17 -7.99
N CYS A 121 7.39 0.99 -8.55
CA CYS A 121 6.29 1.95 -8.44
C CYS A 121 5.90 2.21 -6.97
N TYR A 122 5.78 1.16 -6.16
CA TYR A 122 5.41 1.33 -4.74
C TYR A 122 6.51 1.99 -3.90
N VAL A 123 7.77 1.62 -4.12
CA VAL A 123 8.92 2.29 -3.45
C VAL A 123 8.97 3.76 -3.82
N MET A 124 8.72 4.09 -5.09
CA MET A 124 8.69 5.46 -5.58
C MET A 124 7.57 6.29 -4.96
N LYS A 125 6.36 5.72 -4.83
CA LYS A 125 5.25 6.38 -4.10
C LYS A 125 5.63 6.72 -2.66
N ILE A 126 6.32 5.82 -1.96
CA ILE A 126 6.82 6.08 -0.60
C ILE A 126 7.86 7.20 -0.62
N ALA A 127 8.83 7.14 -1.54
CA ALA A 127 9.91 8.12 -1.65
C ALA A 127 9.37 9.54 -1.90
N VAL A 128 8.47 9.70 -2.88
CA VAL A 128 7.81 10.97 -3.22
C VAL A 128 7.07 11.52 -2.00
N LYS A 129 6.28 10.68 -1.32
CA LYS A 129 5.54 11.11 -0.14
C LYS A 129 6.47 11.56 0.99
N LYS A 130 7.55 10.81 1.27
CA LYS A 130 8.55 11.19 2.27
C LYS A 130 9.25 12.52 1.92
N ALA A 131 9.55 12.75 0.64
CA ALA A 131 10.16 14.01 0.19
C ALA A 131 9.20 15.20 0.38
N ASN A 132 7.92 15.03 0.03
CA ASN A 132 6.90 16.06 0.21
C ASN A 132 6.60 16.36 1.69
N ASP A 133 6.74 15.37 2.57
CA ASP A 133 6.65 15.54 4.01
C ASP A 133 7.92 16.16 4.63
N GLY A 134 8.93 16.51 3.81
CA GLY A 134 10.21 17.07 4.26
C GLY A 134 11.16 16.06 4.91
N ASN A 135 10.81 14.78 4.93
CA ASN A 135 11.67 13.71 5.44
C ASN A 135 12.65 13.25 4.36
N TYR A 136 13.56 14.15 3.99
CA TYR A 136 14.52 13.95 2.91
C TYR A 136 15.50 12.80 3.19
N ALA A 137 15.85 12.54 4.45
CA ALA A 137 16.76 11.44 4.79
C ALA A 137 16.14 10.07 4.46
N SER A 138 14.87 9.86 4.84
CA SER A 138 14.14 8.65 4.48
C SER A 138 13.86 8.58 2.98
N ALA A 139 13.51 9.71 2.36
CA ALA A 139 13.23 9.77 0.92
C ALA A 139 14.46 9.39 0.08
N ALA A 140 15.64 9.91 0.44
CA ALA A 140 16.91 9.59 -0.22
C ALA A 140 17.17 8.08 -0.23
N ALA A 141 16.97 7.40 0.90
CA ALA A 141 17.17 5.96 0.99
C ALA A 141 16.21 5.19 0.08
N PHE A 142 14.93 5.61 -0.02
CA PHE A 142 13.98 4.97 -0.92
C PHE A 142 14.28 5.23 -2.39
N PHE A 143 14.60 6.46 -2.78
CA PHE A 143 15.01 6.77 -4.14
C PHE A 143 16.25 5.97 -4.55
N ALA A 144 17.27 5.91 -3.69
CA ALA A 144 18.47 5.13 -3.95
C ALA A 144 18.16 3.62 -4.09
N SER A 145 17.26 3.08 -3.25
CA SER A 145 16.84 1.67 -3.35
C SER A 145 16.06 1.35 -4.63
N ALA A 146 15.43 2.35 -5.24
CA ALA A 146 14.77 2.24 -6.54
C ALA A 146 15.71 2.48 -7.73
N GLY A 147 16.98 2.85 -7.48
CA GLY A 147 17.94 3.24 -8.51
C GLY A 147 17.74 4.67 -9.04
N GLU A 148 16.95 5.49 -8.35
CA GLU A 148 16.57 6.84 -8.77
C GLU A 148 17.51 7.88 -8.15
N TYR A 149 18.69 8.01 -8.76
CA TYR A 149 19.75 8.85 -8.22
C TYR A 149 19.47 10.34 -8.35
N HIS A 150 18.66 10.80 -9.32
CA HIS A 150 18.25 12.20 -9.37
C HIS A 150 17.41 12.58 -8.13
N GLY A 151 16.39 11.78 -7.79
CA GLY A 151 15.63 11.96 -6.54
C GLY A 151 16.50 11.88 -5.28
N THR A 152 17.49 10.99 -5.29
CA THR A 152 18.49 10.86 -4.20
C THR A 152 19.30 12.14 -4.03
N LEU A 153 19.88 12.68 -5.12
CA LEU A 153 20.66 13.92 -5.10
C LEU A 153 19.83 15.11 -4.63
N PHE A 154 18.57 15.20 -5.07
CA PHE A 154 17.68 16.27 -4.64
C PHE A 154 17.52 16.26 -3.11
N CYS A 155 17.31 15.07 -2.53
CA CYS A 155 17.19 14.92 -1.08
C CYS A 155 18.49 15.24 -0.35
N LEU A 156 19.64 14.78 -0.84
CA LEU A 156 20.96 15.08 -0.24
C LEU A 156 21.26 16.59 -0.27
N TRP A 157 20.95 17.26 -1.38
CA TRP A 157 21.07 18.71 -1.48
C TRP A 157 20.16 19.44 -0.49
N LYS A 158 18.89 19.03 -0.34
CA LYS A 158 17.97 19.58 0.67
C LYS A 158 18.46 19.40 2.10
N LEU A 159 19.23 18.34 2.37
CA LEU A 159 19.87 18.08 3.66
C LEU A 159 21.23 18.78 3.83
N ASN A 160 21.70 19.51 2.81
CA ASN A 160 23.04 20.10 2.76
C ASN A 160 24.19 19.07 2.89
N LEU A 161 23.95 17.82 2.48
CA LEU A 161 24.94 16.74 2.45
C LEU A 161 25.68 16.74 1.10
N ILE A 162 26.41 17.82 0.85
CA ILE A 162 27.07 18.06 -0.46
C ILE A 162 28.12 17.01 -0.78
N THR A 163 28.91 16.57 0.22
CA THR A 163 29.93 15.53 0.03
C THR A 163 29.32 14.20 -0.42
N ASP A 164 28.24 13.77 0.20
CA ASP A 164 27.55 12.54 -0.17
C ASP A 164 26.94 12.65 -1.57
N ALA A 165 26.41 13.83 -1.92
CA ALA A 165 25.87 14.09 -3.25
C ALA A 165 26.97 14.02 -4.34
N LEU A 166 28.18 14.50 -4.05
CA LEU A 166 29.33 14.35 -4.96
C LEU A 166 29.72 12.89 -5.15
N VAL A 167 29.73 12.08 -4.08
CA VAL A 167 30.03 10.65 -4.18
C VAL A 167 29.00 9.96 -5.08
N VAL A 168 27.71 10.28 -4.95
CA VAL A 168 26.68 9.74 -5.84
C VAL A 168 26.91 10.15 -7.29
N LEU A 169 27.26 11.42 -7.56
CA LEU A 169 27.57 11.90 -8.91
C LEU A 169 28.78 11.20 -9.55
N GLU A 170 29.76 10.80 -8.74
CA GLU A 170 30.96 10.11 -9.22
C GLU A 170 30.72 8.61 -9.43
N LYS A 171 29.95 7.98 -8.53
CA LYS A 171 29.84 6.52 -8.46
C LYS A 171 28.60 5.94 -9.12
N ALA A 172 27.56 6.74 -9.38
CA ALA A 172 26.30 6.27 -9.93
C ALA A 172 26.02 6.85 -11.32
N GLU A 173 25.30 6.09 -12.15
CA GLU A 173 24.76 6.60 -13.41
C GLU A 173 23.52 7.45 -13.11
N VAL A 174 23.70 8.77 -13.04
CA VAL A 174 22.60 9.69 -12.75
C VAL A 174 21.88 10.09 -14.03
N LYS A 175 20.60 9.75 -14.11
CA LYS A 175 19.69 10.10 -15.21
C LYS A 175 18.53 10.92 -14.67
N GLU A 176 17.85 11.61 -15.57
CA GLU A 176 16.61 12.29 -15.24
C GLU A 176 15.60 11.30 -14.67
N MET A 177 14.94 11.73 -13.59
CA MET A 177 13.95 10.94 -12.90
C MET A 177 12.71 10.80 -13.81
N ASN A 178 11.99 9.69 -13.68
CA ASN A 178 10.70 9.55 -14.36
C ASN A 178 9.79 10.78 -14.10
N SER A 179 9.29 11.38 -15.19
CA SER A 179 8.52 12.63 -15.18
C SER A 179 7.24 12.55 -14.35
N ASP A 180 6.59 11.38 -14.31
CA ASP A 180 5.34 11.21 -13.57
C ASP A 180 5.58 11.33 -12.08
N PHE A 181 6.71 10.82 -11.57
CA PHE A 181 7.07 10.96 -10.16
C PHE A 181 7.73 12.31 -9.85
N ALA A 182 8.57 12.82 -10.75
CA ALA A 182 9.24 14.11 -10.58
C ALA A 182 8.22 15.27 -10.41
N SER A 183 7.16 15.26 -11.23
CA SER A 183 6.09 16.27 -11.19
C SER A 183 5.27 16.25 -9.89
N GLN A 184 5.33 15.18 -9.11
CA GLN A 184 4.63 15.05 -7.83
C GLN A 184 5.44 15.60 -6.65
N ILE A 185 6.73 15.92 -6.83
CA ILE A 185 7.60 16.42 -5.75
C ILE A 185 7.60 17.94 -5.75
N ASN A 186 7.30 18.54 -4.60
CA ASN A 186 7.26 19.99 -4.45
C ASN A 186 8.65 20.62 -4.64
N ASN A 187 8.73 21.61 -5.53
CA ASN A 187 9.97 22.34 -5.85
C ASN A 187 11.13 21.42 -6.27
N PHE A 188 10.81 20.35 -6.99
CA PHE A 188 11.82 19.47 -7.57
C PHE A 188 12.66 20.23 -8.60
N VAL A 189 13.98 20.06 -8.53
CA VAL A 189 14.93 20.81 -9.37
C VAL A 189 15.32 19.92 -10.55
N ALA A 190 15.47 20.48 -11.75
CA ALA A 190 15.95 19.73 -12.91
C ALA A 190 17.38 19.22 -12.67
N LEU A 191 17.75 18.09 -13.28
CA LEU A 191 19.02 17.44 -12.95
C LEU A 191 20.22 18.32 -13.29
N ASP A 192 20.18 19.00 -14.43
CA ASP A 192 21.28 19.85 -14.90
C ASP A 192 21.53 21.03 -13.94
N GLU A 193 20.46 21.66 -13.43
CA GLU A 193 20.52 22.72 -12.44
C GLU A 193 20.99 22.18 -11.09
N LEU A 194 20.45 21.04 -10.64
CA LEU A 194 20.83 20.42 -9.37
C LEU A 194 22.32 20.06 -9.33
N VAL A 195 22.86 19.51 -10.43
CA VAL A 195 24.29 19.19 -10.56
C VAL A 195 25.13 20.46 -10.47
N LYS A 196 24.71 21.56 -11.13
CA LYS A 196 25.41 22.86 -11.04
C LYS A 196 25.40 23.39 -9.61
N LEU A 197 24.27 23.29 -8.91
CA LEU A 197 24.14 23.71 -7.51
C LEU A 197 25.09 22.92 -6.61
N ILE A 198 25.06 21.59 -6.66
CA ILE A 198 25.91 20.72 -5.83
C ILE A 198 27.40 21.04 -6.06
N LYS A 199 27.84 21.13 -7.33
CA LYS A 199 29.24 21.44 -7.66
C LYS A 199 29.67 22.86 -7.27
N LYS A 200 28.75 23.82 -7.27
CA LYS A 200 29.04 25.19 -6.82
C LYS A 200 29.34 25.22 -5.32
N TYR A 201 28.57 24.50 -4.52
CA TYR A 201 28.71 24.48 -3.07
C TYR A 201 29.84 23.55 -2.57
N SER A 202 30.43 22.73 -3.43
CA SER A 202 31.61 21.92 -3.06
C SER A 202 32.96 22.66 -3.13
N LEU A 203 32.96 23.90 -3.59
CA LEU A 203 34.16 24.75 -3.69
C LEU A 203 34.40 25.61 -2.43
N PHE A 204 33.61 25.39 -1.38
CA PHE A 204 33.71 26.00 -0.06
C PHE A 204 33.91 24.90 0.99
#